data_AF-A0A965UHX9-F1
#
_entry.id   AF-A0A965UHX9-F1
#
_cell.length_a   1.000
_cell.length_b   1.000
_cell.length_c   1.000
_cell.angle_alpha   90.00
_cell.angle_beta   90.00
_cell.angle_gamma   90.00
#
_symmetry.space_group_name_H-M   'P 1'
#
loop_
_entity.id
_entity.type
_entity.pdbx_description
1 polymer ?
#
loop_
_entity_poly.entity_id
_entity_poly.type
_entity_poly.pdbx_seq_one_letter_code
_entity_poly.pdbx_strand_id
1 'polypeptide(L)'
;MKTKKIVAALVVLTFAIITTTPANAVTTPPWAPAGGYNAKTTHVFLPDQNMYFDLKKNVYIYEENGQWFNNPTLPQKFSEVDFNNAKQIEIEMKGENPYTKNLEHREAFNKQIKAEQDAYLKEQKQKLDEAERLQKEAEKAQKESEKAQKVVDKAQQESEKAQEKAQTAQKEIDKVNEKAAQEAEKARVNAEKAQQKIDAANAKAQEKTDKAAQKAAKEAEKAQKLIDKANANTAKAEAKAQKEKEKAAAKAAKEAEKSQKSIDKAKAQAAKAEAKAQKEKAAAEKKAAKEAAAQQKQIDKANKEAAKAEAKAQKEAKKLQKEVEKAQKNADKAQKNAEKAQKKANIIQNATPPAAPQEAPAPNQ
;
A
#
# COMPACT_ATOMS: atom_id res chain seq x y z
N MET A 1 41.82 61.71 -56.64
CA MET A 1 42.90 62.52 -57.24
C MET A 1 42.31 63.88 -57.61
N LYS A 2 42.97 64.96 -57.18
CA LYS A 2 42.57 66.36 -57.44
C LYS A 2 43.14 66.83 -58.79
N THR A 3 42.57 67.92 -59.31
CA THR A 3 43.06 68.83 -60.40
C THR A 3 42.76 68.41 -61.85
N LYS A 4 42.46 69.28 -62.84
CA LYS A 4 42.74 70.72 -63.07
C LYS A 4 41.63 71.40 -63.90
N LYS A 5 41.56 72.74 -63.79
CA LYS A 5 40.76 73.70 -64.59
C LYS A 5 41.37 73.96 -65.97
N ILE A 6 40.56 74.29 -66.99
CA ILE A 6 40.92 75.24 -68.08
C ILE A 6 39.67 76.06 -68.48
N VAL A 7 39.88 77.36 -68.64
CA VAL A 7 38.94 78.43 -69.03
C VAL A 7 39.12 78.73 -70.52
N ALA A 8 38.05 79.11 -71.23
CA ALA A 8 38.16 79.93 -72.45
C ALA A 8 36.93 80.84 -72.60
N ALA A 9 37.19 82.15 -72.64
CA ALA A 9 36.22 83.22 -72.85
C ALA A 9 36.05 83.52 -74.35
N LEU A 10 34.82 83.79 -74.79
CA LEU A 10 34.53 84.31 -76.13
C LEU A 10 33.55 85.48 -76.00
N VAL A 11 34.08 86.67 -76.25
CA VAL A 11 33.36 87.93 -76.38
C VAL A 11 32.79 87.99 -77.80
N VAL A 12 31.47 88.10 -77.94
CA VAL A 12 30.82 88.46 -79.20
C VAL A 12 29.93 89.68 -78.95
N LEU A 13 30.37 90.79 -79.51
CA LEU A 13 29.72 92.09 -79.61
C LEU A 13 28.63 92.00 -80.69
N THR A 14 27.36 92.18 -80.34
CA THR A 14 26.28 92.41 -81.31
C THR A 14 25.49 93.67 -80.99
N PHE A 15 25.40 94.50 -82.02
CA PHE A 15 24.79 95.82 -82.13
C PHE A 15 23.33 95.89 -81.66
N ALA A 16 23.01 96.94 -80.91
CA ALA A 16 21.64 97.35 -80.60
C ALA A 16 21.02 98.07 -81.82
N ILE A 17 19.87 97.59 -82.29
CA ILE A 17 18.97 98.35 -83.17
C ILE A 17 17.92 98.98 -82.25
N ILE A 18 17.99 100.29 -82.08
CA ILE A 18 16.99 101.06 -81.32
C ILE A 18 15.85 101.39 -82.29
N THR A 19 14.77 100.63 -82.25
CA THR A 19 13.49 101.05 -82.84
C THR A 19 12.78 101.94 -81.83
N THR A 20 12.77 103.26 -82.07
CA THR A 20 11.97 104.20 -81.29
C THR A 20 10.50 104.03 -81.65
N THR A 21 9.74 103.27 -80.86
CA THR A 21 8.28 103.38 -80.86
C THR A 21 7.89 104.62 -80.04
N PRO A 22 6.95 105.46 -80.51
CA PRO A 22 6.49 106.59 -79.72
C PRO A 22 5.72 106.10 -78.48
N ALA A 23 6.32 106.31 -77.31
CA ALA A 23 5.70 106.11 -76.01
C ALA A 23 4.64 107.20 -75.78
N ASN A 24 3.37 106.89 -76.09
CA ASN A 24 2.21 107.64 -75.59
C ASN A 24 0.98 106.72 -75.49
N ALA A 25 1.16 105.46 -75.08
CA ALA A 25 0.06 104.67 -74.54
C ALA A 25 -0.08 105.06 -73.07
N VAL A 26 -1.14 105.78 -72.72
CA VAL A 26 -1.49 106.05 -71.31
C VAL A 26 -1.90 104.71 -70.69
N THR A 27 -0.94 104.01 -70.08
CA THR A 27 -1.18 102.75 -69.39
C THR A 27 -1.59 103.03 -67.96
N THR A 28 -2.61 102.31 -67.46
CA THR A 28 -2.98 102.33 -66.04
C THR A 28 -1.74 102.05 -65.18
N PRO A 29 -1.55 102.75 -64.06
CA PRO A 29 -0.44 102.50 -63.16
C PRO A 29 -0.37 101.03 -62.73
N PRO A 30 0.83 100.47 -62.49
CA PRO A 30 0.99 99.06 -62.13
C PRO A 30 0.24 98.61 -60.87
N TRP A 31 -0.06 99.53 -59.97
CA TRP A 31 -0.78 99.28 -58.71
C TRP A 31 -2.31 99.31 -58.87
N ALA A 32 -2.84 99.84 -59.98
CA ALA A 32 -4.28 99.99 -60.18
C ALA A 32 -4.95 98.60 -60.34
N PRO A 33 -6.23 98.44 -59.93
CA PRO A 33 -6.93 97.16 -60.03
C PRO A 33 -6.89 96.59 -61.45
N ALA A 34 -6.49 95.32 -61.58
CA ALA A 34 -6.34 94.64 -62.88
C ALA A 34 -7.65 94.54 -63.68
N GLY A 35 -8.80 94.62 -63.01
CA GLY A 35 -10.13 94.65 -63.64
C GLY A 35 -10.47 95.97 -64.35
N GLY A 36 -9.63 97.01 -64.18
CA GLY A 36 -9.81 98.32 -64.82
C GLY A 36 -11.14 98.99 -64.47
N TYR A 37 -11.52 99.96 -65.32
CA TYR A 37 -12.83 100.61 -65.24
C TYR A 37 -13.96 99.60 -65.46
N ASN A 38 -14.93 99.57 -64.54
CA ASN A 38 -16.20 98.88 -64.75
C ASN A 38 -17.36 99.82 -64.35
N ALA A 39 -18.60 99.49 -64.75
CA ALA A 39 -19.75 100.37 -64.51
C ALA A 39 -20.04 100.65 -63.01
N LYS A 40 -19.47 99.85 -62.11
CA LYS A 40 -19.60 99.96 -60.65
C LYS A 40 -18.33 100.49 -59.97
N THR A 41 -17.16 100.42 -60.59
CA THR A 41 -15.90 100.96 -60.05
C THR A 41 -15.32 101.95 -61.05
N THR A 42 -15.57 103.23 -60.78
CA THR A 42 -15.10 104.32 -61.63
C THR A 42 -13.84 104.97 -61.07
N HIS A 43 -13.71 105.01 -59.74
CA HIS A 43 -12.60 105.65 -59.04
C HIS A 43 -12.03 104.75 -57.96
N VAL A 44 -10.71 104.82 -57.75
CA VAL A 44 -10.03 104.23 -56.60
C VAL A 44 -9.68 105.34 -55.64
N PHE A 45 -10.11 105.25 -54.39
CA PHE A 45 -9.75 106.16 -53.32
C PHE A 45 -8.56 105.62 -52.53
N LEU A 46 -7.57 106.48 -52.36
CA LEU A 46 -6.35 106.26 -51.59
C LEU A 46 -6.48 107.12 -50.32
N PRO A 47 -7.02 106.56 -49.23
CA PRO A 47 -7.43 107.33 -48.06
C PRO A 47 -6.24 107.97 -47.32
N ASP A 48 -5.10 107.29 -47.26
CA ASP A 48 -3.92 107.76 -46.53
C ASP A 48 -3.33 109.04 -47.16
N GLN A 49 -3.46 109.20 -48.48
CA GLN A 49 -3.00 110.37 -49.23
C GLN A 49 -4.14 111.34 -49.59
N ASN A 50 -5.37 111.04 -49.18
CA ASN A 50 -6.59 111.76 -49.54
C ASN A 50 -6.70 112.07 -51.05
N MET A 51 -6.47 111.06 -51.90
CA MET A 51 -6.52 111.23 -53.35
C MET A 51 -7.39 110.15 -54.00
N TYR A 52 -7.79 110.41 -55.24
CA TYR A 52 -8.46 109.44 -56.09
C TYR A 52 -7.64 109.16 -57.34
N PHE A 53 -7.94 108.04 -57.96
CA PHE A 53 -7.50 107.73 -59.30
C PHE A 53 -8.72 107.37 -60.15
N ASP A 54 -8.91 108.11 -61.24
CA ASP A 54 -9.95 107.85 -62.22
C ASP A 54 -9.44 106.77 -63.19
N LEU A 55 -10.06 105.59 -63.13
CA LEU A 55 -9.68 104.44 -63.95
C LEU A 55 -10.01 104.64 -65.44
N LYS A 56 -10.95 105.53 -65.77
CA LYS A 56 -11.36 105.84 -67.14
C LYS A 56 -10.44 106.88 -67.77
N LYS A 57 -10.13 107.95 -67.03
CA LYS A 57 -9.31 109.06 -67.51
C LYS A 57 -7.80 108.83 -67.30
N ASN A 58 -7.43 107.84 -66.48
CA ASN A 58 -6.05 107.57 -66.07
C ASN A 58 -5.37 108.80 -65.46
N VAL A 59 -6.09 109.50 -64.57
CA VAL A 59 -5.59 110.69 -63.87
C VAL A 59 -5.72 110.54 -62.38
N TYR A 60 -4.75 111.10 -61.67
CA TYR A 60 -4.81 111.34 -60.25
C TYR A 60 -5.64 112.57 -59.97
N ILE A 61 -6.52 112.47 -58.98
CA ILE A 61 -7.38 113.54 -58.50
C ILE A 61 -7.01 113.79 -57.05
N TYR A 62 -6.36 114.92 -56.77
CA TYR A 62 -5.79 115.21 -55.47
C TYR A 62 -6.04 116.65 -55.06
N GLU A 63 -6.02 116.89 -53.75
CA GLU A 63 -6.14 118.22 -53.19
C GLU A 63 -4.77 118.89 -53.02
N GLU A 64 -4.70 120.16 -53.38
CA GLU A 64 -3.58 121.05 -53.08
C GLU A 64 -4.13 122.45 -52.78
N ASN A 65 -3.77 122.99 -51.62
CA ASN A 65 -4.21 124.33 -51.16
C ASN A 65 -5.75 124.55 -51.21
N GLY A 66 -6.55 123.52 -50.85
CA GLY A 66 -8.01 123.59 -50.87
C GLY A 66 -8.65 123.47 -52.25
N GLN A 67 -7.86 123.25 -53.31
CA GLN A 67 -8.35 123.05 -54.67
C GLN A 67 -8.04 121.62 -55.16
N TRP A 68 -8.96 121.05 -55.94
CA TRP A 68 -8.81 119.72 -56.51
C TRP A 68 -8.24 119.80 -57.92
N PHE A 69 -7.20 119.01 -58.18
CA PHE A 69 -6.49 118.95 -59.45
C PHE A 69 -6.60 117.57 -60.06
N ASN A 70 -6.73 117.52 -61.38
CA ASN A 70 -6.69 116.31 -62.18
C ASN A 70 -5.38 116.29 -62.98
N ASN A 71 -4.50 115.32 -62.72
CA ASN A 71 -3.20 115.23 -63.38
C ASN A 71 -2.88 113.77 -63.76
N PRO A 72 -2.45 113.47 -64.99
CA PRO A 72 -1.98 112.12 -65.34
C PRO A 72 -0.72 111.69 -64.58
N THR A 73 0.04 112.66 -64.04
CA THR A 73 1.25 112.38 -63.26
C THR A 73 0.94 112.43 -61.76
N LEU A 74 1.46 111.45 -61.02
CA LEU A 74 1.38 111.39 -59.56
C LEU A 74 2.05 112.64 -58.94
N PRO A 75 1.43 113.29 -57.95
CA PRO A 75 2.07 114.40 -57.24
C PRO A 75 3.39 113.98 -56.60
N GLN A 76 4.43 114.81 -56.75
CA GLN A 76 5.78 114.50 -56.24
C GLN A 76 5.79 114.19 -54.73
N LYS A 77 4.92 114.85 -53.94
CA LYS A 77 4.76 114.60 -52.50
C LYS A 77 4.36 113.16 -52.14
N PHE A 78 3.88 112.38 -53.10
CA PHE A 78 3.48 110.99 -52.92
C PHE A 78 4.32 110.01 -53.75
N SER A 79 5.41 110.47 -54.38
CA SER A 79 6.26 109.65 -55.26
C SER A 79 6.94 108.48 -54.54
N GLU A 80 7.16 108.58 -53.23
CA GLU A 80 7.77 107.54 -52.40
C GLU A 80 6.75 106.54 -51.82
N VAL A 81 5.45 106.75 -52.05
CA VAL A 81 4.40 105.87 -51.53
C VAL A 81 4.34 104.58 -52.35
N ASP A 82 4.41 103.44 -51.69
CA ASP A 82 4.19 102.14 -52.33
C ASP A 82 2.69 101.83 -52.44
N PHE A 83 2.08 102.26 -53.53
CA PHE A 83 0.66 102.05 -53.80
C PHE A 83 0.26 100.58 -54.00
N ASN A 84 1.21 99.67 -54.23
CA ASN A 84 0.90 98.24 -54.30
C ASN A 84 0.50 97.68 -52.93
N ASN A 85 1.00 98.27 -51.85
CA ASN A 85 0.72 97.88 -50.47
C ASN A 85 -0.16 98.89 -49.72
N ALA A 86 -0.42 100.06 -50.31
CA ALA A 86 -1.32 101.06 -49.75
C ALA A 86 -2.78 100.56 -49.73
N LYS A 87 -3.58 101.08 -48.80
CA LYS A 87 -5.03 100.80 -48.80
C LYS A 87 -5.67 101.40 -50.05
N GLN A 88 -6.42 100.59 -50.77
CA GLN A 88 -7.18 101.01 -51.93
C GLN A 88 -8.67 100.73 -51.68
N ILE A 89 -9.51 101.73 -51.92
CA ILE A 89 -10.96 101.60 -51.77
C ILE A 89 -11.59 101.90 -53.12
N GLU A 90 -12.14 100.88 -53.74
CA GLU A 90 -12.95 101.04 -54.95
C GLU A 90 -14.25 101.77 -54.60
N ILE A 91 -14.51 102.89 -55.28
CA ILE A 91 -15.69 103.70 -55.05
C ILE A 91 -16.66 103.56 -56.22
N GLU A 92 -17.88 103.16 -55.87
CA GLU A 92 -19.00 103.18 -56.79
C GLU A 92 -19.63 104.56 -56.85
N MET A 93 -19.38 105.26 -57.96
CA MET A 93 -20.08 106.50 -58.24
C MET A 93 -20.27 106.76 -59.72
N LYS A 94 -21.43 107.33 -60.06
CA LYS A 94 -21.83 107.67 -61.44
C LYS A 94 -21.34 109.06 -61.90
N GLY A 95 -20.71 109.84 -61.01
CA GLY A 95 -20.25 111.21 -61.28
C GLY A 95 -18.74 111.29 -61.53
N GLU A 96 -18.30 112.30 -62.27
CA GLU A 96 -16.90 112.49 -62.67
C GLU A 96 -16.01 113.15 -61.61
N ASN A 97 -16.59 113.62 -60.50
CA ASN A 97 -15.91 114.41 -59.48
C ASN A 97 -15.98 113.71 -58.11
N PRO A 98 -15.08 112.76 -57.80
CA PRO A 98 -15.12 111.96 -56.58
C PRO A 98 -14.94 112.77 -55.30
N TYR A 99 -14.26 113.91 -55.42
CA TYR A 99 -13.98 114.80 -54.32
C TYR A 99 -15.22 115.53 -53.76
N THR A 100 -16.33 115.58 -54.52
CA THR A 100 -17.59 116.16 -54.02
C THR A 100 -18.13 115.45 -52.78
N LYS A 101 -17.75 114.18 -52.60
CA LYS A 101 -18.09 113.34 -51.45
C LYS A 101 -16.85 112.95 -50.63
N ASN A 102 -15.78 113.74 -50.70
CA ASN A 102 -14.52 113.41 -50.05
C ASN A 102 -14.68 113.18 -48.54
N LEU A 103 -15.47 114.03 -47.88
CA LEU A 103 -15.77 113.89 -46.47
C LEU A 103 -16.43 112.54 -46.16
N GLU A 104 -17.47 112.16 -46.92
CA GLU A 104 -18.17 110.87 -46.77
C GLU A 104 -17.20 109.69 -46.93
N HIS A 105 -16.31 109.73 -47.94
CA HIS A 105 -15.36 108.66 -48.22
C HIS A 105 -14.31 108.51 -47.10
N ARG A 106 -13.79 109.63 -46.58
CA ARG A 106 -12.85 109.64 -45.45
C ARG A 106 -13.49 109.15 -44.16
N GLU A 107 -14.72 109.60 -43.88
CA GLU A 107 -15.45 109.18 -42.70
C GLU A 107 -15.80 107.69 -42.75
N ALA A 108 -16.20 107.17 -43.91
CA ALA A 108 -16.45 105.75 -44.12
C ALA A 108 -15.19 104.91 -43.86
N PHE A 109 -14.03 105.35 -44.37
CA PHE A 109 -12.75 104.68 -44.09
C PHE A 109 -12.38 104.74 -42.61
N ASN A 110 -12.45 105.90 -41.97
CA ASN A 110 -12.15 106.05 -40.55
C ASN A 110 -13.07 105.19 -39.68
N LYS A 111 -14.36 105.10 -40.05
CA LYS A 111 -15.33 104.22 -39.39
C LYS A 111 -14.95 102.75 -39.54
N GLN A 112 -14.52 102.33 -40.74
CA GLN A 112 -14.04 100.97 -40.97
C GLN A 112 -12.80 100.67 -40.12
N ILE A 113 -11.78 101.53 -40.12
CA ILE A 113 -10.58 101.35 -39.31
C ILE A 113 -10.93 101.26 -37.83
N LYS A 114 -11.82 102.13 -37.34
CA LYS A 114 -12.27 102.07 -35.94
C LYS A 114 -12.98 100.77 -35.62
N ALA A 115 -13.86 100.29 -36.50
CA ALA A 115 -14.56 99.02 -36.32
C ALA A 115 -13.59 97.82 -36.31
N GLU A 116 -12.58 97.83 -37.18
CA GLU A 116 -11.51 96.82 -37.22
C GLU A 116 -10.68 96.84 -35.93
N GLN A 117 -10.32 98.04 -35.44
CA GLN A 117 -9.61 98.21 -34.17
C GLN A 117 -10.45 97.73 -32.97
N ASP A 118 -11.72 98.12 -32.88
CA ASP A 118 -12.62 97.71 -31.81
C ASP A 118 -12.85 96.19 -31.82
N ALA A 119 -12.96 95.57 -33.00
CA ALA A 119 -13.05 94.13 -33.16
C ALA A 119 -11.78 93.42 -32.68
N TYR A 120 -10.61 93.93 -33.08
CA TYR A 120 -9.31 93.40 -32.63
C TYR A 120 -9.18 93.48 -31.09
N LEU A 121 -9.47 94.64 -30.50
CA LEU A 121 -9.40 94.82 -29.06
C LEU A 121 -10.38 93.92 -28.31
N LYS A 122 -11.59 93.72 -28.86
CA LYS A 122 -12.58 92.78 -28.31
C LYS A 122 -12.07 91.34 -28.33
N GLU A 123 -11.48 90.90 -29.44
CA GLU A 123 -10.90 89.56 -29.57
C GLU A 123 -9.74 89.35 -28.59
N GLN A 124 -8.84 90.33 -28.47
CA GLN A 124 -7.72 90.27 -27.53
C GLN A 124 -8.20 90.19 -26.08
N LYS A 125 -9.24 90.96 -25.73
CA LYS A 125 -9.84 90.90 -24.40
C LYS A 125 -10.48 89.54 -24.12
N GLN A 126 -11.18 88.95 -25.08
CA GLN A 126 -11.77 87.61 -24.95
C GLN A 126 -10.69 86.55 -24.71
N LYS A 127 -9.58 86.61 -25.46
CA LYS A 127 -8.43 85.71 -25.28
C LYS A 127 -7.79 85.87 -23.90
N LEU A 128 -7.69 87.10 -23.39
CA LEU A 128 -7.17 87.36 -22.06
C LEU A 128 -8.09 86.81 -20.96
N ASP A 129 -9.40 87.06 -21.06
CA ASP A 129 -10.40 86.56 -20.11
C ASP A 129 -10.45 85.01 -20.11
N GLU A 130 -10.32 84.38 -21.28
CA GLU A 130 -10.23 82.92 -21.41
C GLU A 130 -8.95 82.36 -20.78
N ALA A 131 -7.80 83.00 -21.03
CA ALA A 131 -6.53 82.60 -20.43
C ALA A 131 -6.55 82.72 -18.91
N GLU A 132 -7.13 83.80 -18.36
CA GLU A 132 -7.28 83.97 -16.91
C GLU A 132 -8.20 82.88 -16.30
N ARG A 133 -9.28 82.52 -17.01
CA ARG A 133 -10.18 81.44 -16.58
C ARG A 133 -9.46 80.09 -16.54
N LEU A 134 -8.70 79.76 -17.59
CA LEU A 134 -7.92 78.52 -17.67
C LEU A 134 -6.82 78.48 -16.60
N GLN A 135 -6.19 79.62 -16.30
CA GLN A 135 -5.19 79.70 -15.23
C GLN A 135 -5.82 79.42 -13.86
N LYS A 136 -6.98 80.01 -13.55
CA LYS A 136 -7.71 79.75 -12.29
C LYS A 136 -8.14 78.28 -12.17
N GLU A 137 -8.60 77.68 -13.26
CA GLU A 137 -8.97 76.27 -13.30
C GLU A 137 -7.75 75.36 -13.08
N ALA A 138 -6.62 75.66 -13.72
CA ALA A 138 -5.36 74.94 -13.52
C ALA A 138 -4.86 75.05 -12.07
N GLU A 139 -4.93 76.24 -11.45
CA GLU A 139 -4.56 76.43 -10.04
C GLU A 139 -5.46 75.61 -9.10
N LYS A 140 -6.76 75.57 -9.37
CA LYS A 140 -7.70 74.74 -8.60
C LYS A 140 -7.38 73.26 -8.75
N ALA A 141 -7.13 72.78 -9.96
CA ALA A 141 -6.75 71.40 -10.23
C ALA A 141 -5.41 71.03 -9.54
N GLN A 142 -4.43 71.94 -9.54
CA GLN A 142 -3.17 71.74 -8.81
C GLN A 142 -3.41 71.61 -7.31
N LYS A 143 -4.20 72.50 -6.70
CA LYS A 143 -4.55 72.43 -5.28
C LYS A 143 -5.27 71.13 -4.91
N GLU A 144 -6.14 70.63 -5.78
CA GLU A 144 -6.82 69.34 -5.58
C GLU A 144 -5.83 68.17 -5.69
N SER A 145 -4.91 68.20 -6.67
CA SER A 145 -3.87 67.18 -6.82
C SER A 145 -2.90 67.15 -5.63
N GLU A 146 -2.52 68.31 -5.08
CA GLU A 146 -1.67 68.40 -3.89
C GLU A 146 -2.35 67.79 -2.66
N LYS A 147 -3.65 68.03 -2.49
CA LYS A 147 -4.44 67.40 -1.42
C LYS A 147 -4.50 65.89 -1.60
N ALA A 148 -4.73 65.41 -2.83
CA ALA A 148 -4.73 63.98 -3.12
C ALA A 148 -3.36 63.35 -2.83
N GLN A 149 -2.27 64.01 -3.21
CA GLN A 149 -0.91 63.52 -2.94
C GLN A 149 -0.64 63.40 -1.44
N LYS A 150 -1.05 64.39 -0.62
CA LYS A 150 -0.92 64.31 0.84
C LYS A 150 -1.63 63.10 1.46
N VAL A 151 -2.79 62.71 0.90
CA VAL A 151 -3.51 61.51 1.34
C VAL A 151 -2.73 60.24 0.98
N VAL A 152 -2.17 60.19 -0.23
CA VAL A 152 -1.33 59.06 -0.68
C VAL A 152 -0.08 58.93 0.19
N ASP A 153 0.63 60.04 0.44
CA ASP A 153 1.84 60.04 1.26
C ASP A 153 1.56 59.56 2.70
N LYS A 154 0.44 59.99 3.28
CA LYS A 154 0.00 59.54 4.60
C LYS A 154 -0.31 58.04 4.61
N ALA A 155 -1.05 57.55 3.61
CA ALA A 155 -1.38 56.13 3.49
C ALA A 155 -0.13 55.26 3.31
N GLN A 156 0.85 55.74 2.54
CA GLN A 156 2.12 55.06 2.34
C GLN A 156 2.93 54.99 3.64
N GLN A 157 3.02 56.11 4.38
CA GLN A 157 3.69 56.12 5.68
C GLN A 157 3.05 55.16 6.69
N GLU A 158 1.71 55.07 6.71
CA GLU A 158 0.99 54.12 7.58
C GLU A 158 1.24 52.67 7.17
N SER A 159 1.28 52.40 5.86
CA SER A 159 1.62 51.08 5.31
C SER A 159 3.05 50.65 5.66
N GLU A 160 4.03 51.54 5.50
CA GLU A 160 5.43 51.26 5.84
C GLU A 160 5.59 50.93 7.34
N LYS A 161 4.92 51.69 8.22
CA LYS A 161 4.90 51.39 9.67
C LYS A 161 4.26 50.04 9.96
N ALA A 162 3.20 49.67 9.24
CA ALA A 162 2.57 48.36 9.41
C ALA A 162 3.49 47.22 8.94
N GLN A 163 4.21 47.42 7.83
CA GLN A 163 5.20 46.46 7.33
C GLN A 163 6.38 46.31 8.29
N GLU A 164 6.91 47.39 8.86
CA GLU A 164 8.00 47.34 9.84
C GLU A 164 7.59 46.56 11.10
N LYS A 165 6.37 46.79 11.60
CA LYS A 165 5.81 46.01 12.71
C LYS A 165 5.67 44.53 12.37
N ALA A 166 5.17 44.22 11.17
CA ALA A 166 5.04 42.84 10.71
C ALA A 166 6.41 42.14 10.58
N GLN A 167 7.42 42.83 10.05
CA GLN A 167 8.79 42.31 9.95
C GLN A 167 9.40 42.08 11.34
N THR A 168 9.16 42.99 12.29
CA THR A 168 9.64 42.84 13.67
C THR A 168 8.98 41.63 14.34
N ALA A 169 7.65 41.49 14.20
CA ALA A 169 6.94 40.32 14.70
C ALA A 169 7.45 39.02 14.08
N GLN A 170 7.73 39.01 12.77
CA GLN A 170 8.27 37.84 12.08
C GLN A 170 9.65 37.46 12.61
N LYS A 171 10.55 38.43 12.84
CA LYS A 171 11.88 38.16 13.43
C LYS A 171 11.78 37.54 14.82
N GLU A 172 10.85 38.00 15.65
CA GLU A 172 10.63 37.41 16.98
C GLU A 172 10.08 35.98 16.88
N ILE A 173 9.16 35.71 15.94
CA ILE A 173 8.67 34.35 15.66
C ILE A 173 9.82 33.44 15.21
N ASP A 174 10.66 33.90 14.28
CA ASP A 174 11.79 33.12 13.76
C ASP A 174 12.78 32.78 14.89
N LYS A 175 13.05 33.74 15.78
CA LYS A 175 13.92 33.54 16.95
C LYS A 175 13.34 32.53 17.94
N VAL A 176 12.04 32.57 18.18
CA VAL A 176 11.34 31.58 19.03
C VAL A 176 11.41 30.19 18.41
N ASN A 177 11.15 30.09 17.10
CA ASN A 177 11.21 28.83 16.36
C ASN A 177 12.62 28.23 16.34
N GLU A 178 13.66 29.05 16.14
CA GLU A 178 15.04 28.61 16.19
C GLU A 178 15.40 28.07 17.58
N LYS A 179 15.00 28.77 18.65
CA LYS A 179 15.21 28.31 20.02
C LYS A 179 14.49 26.98 20.29
N ALA A 180 13.24 26.86 19.86
CA ALA A 180 12.47 25.62 20.00
C ALA A 180 13.13 24.46 19.23
N ALA A 181 13.64 24.71 18.03
CA ALA A 181 14.37 23.70 17.24
C ALA A 181 15.67 23.27 17.93
N GLN A 182 16.44 24.21 18.50
CA GLN A 182 17.65 23.89 19.27
C GLN A 182 17.34 23.05 20.51
N GLU A 183 16.27 23.38 21.24
CA GLU A 183 15.83 22.60 22.40
C GLU A 183 15.35 21.19 22.01
N ALA A 184 14.59 21.07 20.92
CA ALA A 184 14.13 19.80 20.37
C ALA A 184 15.32 18.91 19.94
N GLU A 185 16.33 19.48 19.27
CA GLU A 185 17.52 18.75 18.85
C GLU A 185 18.35 18.29 20.06
N LYS A 186 18.50 19.13 21.09
CA LYS A 186 19.15 18.74 22.34
C LYS A 186 18.42 17.58 23.02
N ALA A 187 17.08 17.62 23.05
CA ALA A 187 16.27 16.52 23.58
C ALA A 187 16.45 15.23 22.76
N ARG A 188 16.46 15.34 21.43
CA ARG A 188 16.70 14.21 20.50
C ARG A 188 18.05 13.56 20.75
N VAL A 189 19.13 14.35 20.83
CA VAL A 189 20.49 13.85 21.09
C VAL A 189 20.58 13.15 22.45
N ASN A 190 19.91 13.68 23.48
CA ASN A 190 19.86 13.05 24.79
C ASN A 190 19.09 11.71 24.76
N ALA A 191 17.96 11.66 24.06
CA ALA A 191 17.19 10.44 23.86
C ALA A 191 18.01 9.38 23.09
N GLU A 192 18.71 9.79 22.04
CA GLU A 192 19.58 8.91 21.25
C GLU A 192 20.72 8.31 22.10
N LYS A 193 21.37 9.13 22.94
CA LYS A 193 22.38 8.64 23.90
C LYS A 193 21.79 7.68 24.93
N ALA A 194 20.57 7.90 25.39
CA ALA A 194 19.89 6.99 26.30
C ALA A 194 19.58 5.65 25.61
N GLN A 195 19.11 5.70 24.36
CA GLN A 195 18.84 4.51 23.56
C GLN A 195 20.12 3.70 23.31
N GLN A 196 21.22 4.35 22.93
CA GLN A 196 22.52 3.69 22.76
C GLN A 196 23.00 2.98 24.03
N LYS A 197 22.75 3.55 25.22
CA LYS A 197 23.06 2.88 26.50
C LYS A 197 22.19 1.65 26.74
N ILE A 198 20.90 1.72 26.41
CA ILE A 198 19.97 0.59 26.49
C ILE A 198 20.43 -0.52 25.55
N ASP A 199 20.73 -0.17 24.29
CA ASP A 199 21.17 -1.13 23.28
C ASP A 199 22.50 -1.80 23.68
N ALA A 200 23.46 -1.02 24.20
CA ALA A 200 24.73 -1.55 24.70
C ALA A 200 24.54 -2.47 25.93
N ALA A 201 23.62 -2.14 26.83
CA ALA A 201 23.28 -2.99 27.98
C ALA A 201 22.64 -4.31 27.52
N ASN A 202 21.70 -4.24 26.58
CA ASN A 202 21.03 -5.40 25.98
C ASN A 202 22.03 -6.29 25.23
N ALA A 203 22.93 -5.71 24.43
CA ALA A 203 23.98 -6.45 23.74
C ALA A 203 24.90 -7.20 24.71
N LYS A 204 25.31 -6.56 25.82
CA LYS A 204 26.10 -7.22 26.88
C LYS A 204 25.33 -8.34 27.59
N ALA A 205 24.03 -8.17 27.81
CA ALA A 205 23.18 -9.21 28.38
C ALA A 205 23.04 -10.41 27.42
N GLN A 206 22.84 -10.14 26.14
CA GLN A 206 22.78 -11.16 25.10
C GLN A 206 24.10 -11.92 24.99
N GLU A 207 25.24 -11.23 24.95
CA GLU A 207 26.56 -11.86 24.88
C GLU A 207 26.82 -12.80 26.08
N LYS A 208 26.41 -12.40 27.29
CA LYS A 208 26.51 -13.27 28.47
C LYS A 208 25.63 -14.51 28.32
N THR A 209 24.41 -14.34 27.82
CA THR A 209 23.46 -15.43 27.58
C THR A 209 23.99 -16.40 26.53
N ASP A 210 24.52 -15.89 25.42
CA ASP A 210 25.10 -16.69 24.33
C ASP A 210 26.35 -17.44 24.78
N LYS A 211 27.21 -16.81 25.59
CA LYS A 211 28.38 -17.49 26.20
C LYS A 211 27.95 -18.61 27.14
N ALA A 212 26.91 -18.41 27.94
CA ALA A 212 26.36 -19.45 28.81
C ALA A 212 25.75 -20.60 27.99
N ALA A 213 24.99 -20.27 26.93
CA ALA A 213 24.41 -21.25 26.01
C ALA A 213 25.49 -22.06 25.28
N GLN A 214 26.56 -21.42 24.79
CA GLN A 214 27.70 -22.12 24.18
C GLN A 214 28.42 -23.04 25.16
N LYS A 215 28.61 -22.61 26.41
CA LYS A 215 29.22 -23.46 27.45
C LYS A 215 28.35 -24.69 27.71
N ALA A 216 27.05 -24.50 27.88
CA ALA A 216 26.09 -25.59 28.05
C ALA A 216 26.06 -26.53 26.84
N ALA A 217 26.10 -25.99 25.62
CA ALA A 217 26.15 -26.78 24.39
C ALA A 217 27.44 -27.63 24.31
N LYS A 218 28.59 -27.07 24.68
CA LYS A 218 29.87 -27.82 24.73
C LYS A 218 29.84 -28.92 25.80
N GLU A 219 29.23 -28.68 26.95
CA GLU A 219 29.06 -29.70 27.99
C GLU A 219 28.09 -30.79 27.55
N ALA A 220 26.99 -30.43 26.89
CA ALA A 220 26.05 -31.38 26.30
C ALA A 220 26.69 -32.23 25.19
N GLU A 221 27.52 -31.64 24.33
CA GLU A 221 28.28 -32.37 23.29
C GLU A 221 29.27 -33.38 23.91
N LYS A 222 29.97 -32.97 24.99
CA LYS A 222 30.84 -33.90 25.74
C LYS A 222 30.05 -35.04 26.36
N ALA A 223 28.91 -34.74 26.98
CA ALA A 223 28.01 -35.76 27.54
C ALA A 223 27.50 -36.71 26.45
N GLN A 224 27.10 -36.19 25.30
CA GLN A 224 26.63 -36.99 24.17
C GLN A 224 27.74 -37.91 23.64
N LYS A 225 28.98 -37.43 23.49
CA LYS A 225 30.13 -38.29 23.11
C LYS A 225 30.39 -39.41 24.11
N LEU A 226 30.17 -39.18 25.41
CA LEU A 226 30.28 -40.23 26.43
C LEU A 226 29.16 -41.25 26.30
N ILE A 227 27.93 -40.80 26.05
CA ILE A 227 26.76 -41.66 25.78
C ILE A 227 27.01 -42.51 24.54
N ASP A 228 27.46 -41.91 23.44
CA ASP A 228 27.75 -42.63 22.19
C ASP A 228 28.86 -43.67 22.38
N LYS A 229 29.91 -43.33 23.14
CA LYS A 229 30.99 -44.26 23.50
C LYS A 229 30.49 -45.42 24.37
N ALA A 230 29.62 -45.14 25.34
CA ALA A 230 29.01 -46.16 26.18
C ALA A 230 28.13 -47.10 25.34
N ASN A 231 27.27 -46.54 24.48
CA ASN A 231 26.41 -47.30 23.59
C ASN A 231 27.22 -48.16 22.61
N ALA A 232 28.31 -47.64 22.04
CA ALA A 232 29.20 -48.42 21.18
C ALA A 232 29.89 -49.58 21.92
N ASN A 233 30.24 -49.39 23.19
CA ASN A 233 30.81 -50.47 24.02
C ASN A 233 29.74 -51.52 24.37
N THR A 234 28.53 -51.10 24.71
CA THR A 234 27.39 -51.99 24.95
C THR A 234 27.07 -52.81 23.69
N ALA A 235 26.95 -52.17 22.53
CA ALA A 235 26.73 -52.84 21.25
C ALA A 235 27.84 -53.83 20.90
N LYS A 236 29.12 -53.50 21.18
CA LYS A 236 30.25 -54.44 21.02
C LYS A 236 30.15 -55.64 21.96
N ALA A 237 29.73 -55.43 23.21
CA ALA A 237 29.55 -56.50 24.19
C ALA A 237 28.38 -57.41 23.79
N GLU A 238 27.26 -56.83 23.38
CA GLU A 238 26.08 -57.56 22.87
C GLU A 238 26.41 -58.34 21.61
N ALA A 239 27.10 -57.75 20.64
CA ALA A 239 27.55 -58.45 19.43
C ALA A 239 28.50 -59.62 19.74
N LYS A 240 29.40 -59.45 20.73
CA LYS A 240 30.27 -60.53 21.19
C LYS A 240 29.48 -61.65 21.88
N ALA A 241 28.53 -61.30 22.73
CA ALA A 241 27.64 -62.26 23.40
C ALA A 241 26.75 -63.01 22.40
N GLN A 242 26.21 -62.31 21.40
CA GLN A 242 25.40 -62.91 20.35
C GLN A 242 26.23 -63.85 19.47
N LYS A 243 27.45 -63.47 19.11
CA LYS A 243 28.38 -64.33 18.35
C LYS A 243 28.78 -65.59 19.13
N GLU A 244 28.97 -65.50 20.44
CA GLU A 244 29.20 -66.65 21.32
C GLU A 244 27.95 -67.53 21.42
N LYS A 245 26.76 -66.92 21.56
CA LYS A 245 25.47 -67.62 21.59
C LYS A 245 25.17 -68.34 20.27
N GLU A 246 25.45 -67.73 19.13
CA GLU A 246 25.34 -68.36 17.80
C GLU A 246 26.33 -69.49 17.61
N LYS A 247 27.58 -69.35 18.06
CA LYS A 247 28.57 -70.45 18.04
C LYS A 247 28.11 -71.63 18.91
N ALA A 248 27.58 -71.37 20.10
CA ALA A 248 27.04 -72.41 20.98
C ALA A 248 25.80 -73.08 20.37
N ALA A 249 24.88 -72.29 19.80
CA ALA A 249 23.69 -72.78 19.12
C ALA A 249 24.05 -73.61 17.88
N ALA A 250 25.02 -73.18 17.08
CA ALA A 250 25.50 -73.93 15.90
C ALA A 250 26.18 -75.25 16.29
N LYS A 251 26.92 -75.28 17.42
CA LYS A 251 27.50 -76.50 17.97
C LYS A 251 26.41 -77.47 18.44
N ALA A 252 25.43 -76.98 19.20
CA ALA A 252 24.29 -77.76 19.67
C ALA A 252 23.41 -78.26 18.51
N ALA A 253 23.19 -77.44 17.46
CA ALA A 253 22.43 -77.81 16.28
C ALA A 253 23.13 -78.93 15.48
N LYS A 254 24.46 -78.87 15.29
CA LYS A 254 25.23 -79.95 14.65
C LYS A 254 25.16 -81.26 15.45
N GLU A 255 25.13 -81.18 16.77
CA GLU A 255 25.04 -82.34 17.67
C GLU A 255 23.62 -82.93 17.69
N ALA A 256 22.60 -82.07 17.69
CA ALA A 256 21.20 -82.46 17.53
C ALA A 256 20.93 -83.07 16.15
N GLU A 257 21.51 -82.55 15.06
CA GLU A 257 21.37 -83.13 13.72
C GLU A 257 22.00 -84.52 13.62
N LYS A 258 23.18 -84.73 14.25
CA LYS A 258 23.79 -86.07 14.35
C LYS A 258 22.91 -87.04 15.15
N SER A 259 22.36 -86.59 16.26
CA SER A 259 21.43 -87.38 17.08
C SER A 259 20.14 -87.69 16.33
N GLN A 260 19.57 -86.73 15.62
CA GLN A 260 18.34 -86.91 14.83
C GLN A 260 18.57 -87.88 13.66
N LYS A 261 19.68 -87.78 12.93
CA LYS A 261 20.06 -88.77 11.90
C LYS A 261 20.19 -90.19 12.46
N SER A 262 20.67 -90.34 13.69
CA SER A 262 20.74 -91.66 14.36
C SER A 262 19.35 -92.19 14.74
N ILE A 263 18.45 -91.31 15.20
CA ILE A 263 17.07 -91.64 15.55
C ILE A 263 16.26 -92.01 14.31
N ASP A 264 16.41 -91.27 13.20
CA ASP A 264 15.69 -91.54 11.95
C ASP A 264 16.14 -92.88 11.33
N LYS A 265 17.44 -93.21 11.44
CA LYS A 265 17.96 -94.53 11.04
C LYS A 265 17.39 -95.66 11.90
N ALA A 266 17.26 -95.45 13.21
CA ALA A 266 16.66 -96.43 14.13
C ALA A 266 15.14 -96.60 13.88
N LYS A 267 14.42 -95.50 13.64
CA LYS A 267 12.98 -95.53 13.29
C LYS A 267 12.72 -96.23 11.97
N ALA A 268 13.57 -96.01 10.96
CA ALA A 268 13.46 -96.71 9.67
C ALA A 268 13.73 -98.22 9.79
N GLN A 269 14.61 -98.64 10.71
CA GLN A 269 14.83 -100.06 11.02
C GLN A 269 13.67 -100.67 11.81
N ALA A 270 13.11 -99.94 12.77
CA ALA A 270 11.95 -100.38 13.55
C ALA A 270 10.70 -100.56 12.66
N ALA A 271 10.41 -99.62 11.76
CA ALA A 271 9.28 -99.71 10.84
C ALA A 271 9.38 -100.91 9.88
N LYS A 272 10.59 -101.27 9.44
CA LYS A 272 10.83 -102.49 8.64
C LYS A 272 10.59 -103.78 9.42
N ALA A 273 10.87 -103.80 10.73
CA ALA A 273 10.62 -104.95 11.59
C ALA A 273 9.12 -105.12 11.90
N GLU A 274 8.42 -104.01 12.15
CA GLU A 274 6.98 -104.00 12.46
C GLU A 274 6.12 -104.45 11.27
N ALA A 275 6.46 -104.01 10.05
CA ALA A 275 5.76 -104.42 8.83
C ALA A 275 5.91 -105.93 8.53
N LYS A 276 7.02 -106.55 8.96
CA LYS A 276 7.24 -108.01 8.81
C LYS A 276 6.43 -108.80 9.85
N ALA A 277 6.37 -108.33 11.09
CA ALA A 277 5.65 -108.99 12.18
C ALA A 277 4.12 -108.95 11.99
N GLN A 278 3.55 -107.85 11.48
CA GLN A 278 2.11 -107.75 11.26
C GLN A 278 1.60 -108.67 10.13
N LYS A 279 2.43 -108.94 9.10
CA LYS A 279 2.08 -109.84 7.99
C LYS A 279 2.04 -111.31 8.42
N GLU A 280 2.88 -111.72 9.37
CA GLU A 280 2.88 -113.08 9.93
C GLU A 280 1.74 -113.29 10.95
N LYS A 281 1.40 -112.27 11.74
CA LYS A 281 0.30 -112.36 12.72
C LYS A 281 -1.08 -112.52 12.08
N ALA A 282 -1.35 -111.80 10.97
CA ALA A 282 -2.62 -111.88 10.27
C ALA A 282 -2.88 -113.25 9.60
N ALA A 283 -1.84 -114.01 9.26
CA ALA A 283 -1.96 -115.36 8.71
C ALA A 283 -2.28 -116.43 9.77
N ALA A 284 -1.83 -116.22 11.02
CA ALA A 284 -2.05 -117.15 12.13
C ALA A 284 -3.47 -117.07 12.73
N GLU A 285 -4.03 -115.86 12.87
CA GLU A 285 -5.36 -115.65 13.48
C GLU A 285 -6.50 -116.25 12.63
N LYS A 286 -6.36 -116.29 11.30
CA LYS A 286 -7.37 -116.88 10.42
C LYS A 286 -7.45 -118.41 10.49
N LYS A 287 -6.38 -119.08 10.97
CA LYS A 287 -6.34 -120.54 11.16
C LYS A 287 -6.94 -120.95 12.51
N ALA A 288 -6.66 -120.19 13.57
CA ALA A 288 -7.16 -120.49 14.93
C ALA A 288 -8.68 -120.31 15.09
N ALA A 289 -9.28 -119.33 14.39
CA ALA A 289 -10.72 -119.06 14.50
C ALA A 289 -11.62 -120.18 13.93
N LYS A 290 -11.12 -121.02 13.01
CA LYS A 290 -11.89 -122.14 12.43
C LYS A 290 -11.93 -123.38 13.34
N GLU A 291 -10.89 -123.61 14.15
CA GLU A 291 -10.81 -124.76 15.07
C GLU A 291 -11.60 -124.54 16.37
N ALA A 292 -11.63 -123.31 16.91
CA ALA A 292 -12.36 -123.01 18.14
C ALA A 292 -13.90 -123.14 17.99
N ALA A 293 -14.45 -122.82 16.81
CA ALA A 293 -15.89 -122.91 16.56
C ALA A 293 -16.42 -124.35 16.46
N ALA A 294 -15.55 -125.33 16.15
CA ALA A 294 -15.93 -126.75 16.05
C ALA A 294 -16.00 -127.44 17.42
N GLN A 295 -15.19 -127.00 18.39
CA GLN A 295 -15.17 -127.58 19.74
C GLN A 295 -16.31 -127.07 20.64
N GLN A 296 -16.74 -125.81 20.47
CA GLN A 296 -17.82 -125.24 21.30
C GLN A 296 -19.18 -125.93 21.08
N LYS A 297 -19.47 -126.44 19.86
CA LYS A 297 -20.71 -127.17 19.57
C LYS A 297 -20.79 -128.57 20.22
N GLN A 298 -19.66 -129.17 20.61
CA GLN A 298 -19.67 -130.45 21.34
C GLN A 298 -19.91 -130.24 22.86
N ILE A 299 -19.42 -129.14 23.42
CA ILE A 299 -19.55 -128.81 24.84
C ILE A 299 -21.01 -128.51 25.21
N ASP A 300 -21.75 -127.81 24.35
CA ASP A 300 -23.15 -127.45 24.62
C ASP A 300 -24.10 -128.66 24.61
N LYS A 301 -23.74 -129.76 23.93
CA LYS A 301 -24.50 -131.01 23.93
C LYS A 301 -24.30 -131.81 25.23
N ALA A 302 -23.08 -131.81 25.78
CA ALA A 302 -22.74 -132.51 27.02
C ALA A 302 -23.39 -131.87 28.27
N ASN A 303 -23.45 -130.54 28.33
CA ASN A 303 -24.02 -129.83 29.49
C ASN A 303 -25.55 -130.00 29.61
N LYS A 304 -26.24 -130.28 28.51
CA LYS A 304 -27.70 -130.51 28.51
C LYS A 304 -28.09 -131.91 29.04
N GLU A 305 -27.20 -132.89 28.97
CA GLU A 305 -27.41 -134.23 29.54
C GLU A 305 -27.02 -134.30 31.03
N ALA A 306 -25.96 -133.58 31.44
CA ALA A 306 -25.57 -133.47 32.84
C ALA A 306 -26.66 -132.82 33.73
N ALA A 307 -27.34 -131.78 33.23
CA ALA A 307 -28.42 -131.11 33.96
C ALA A 307 -29.66 -132.00 34.20
N LYS A 308 -29.90 -133.02 33.35
CA LYS A 308 -30.99 -133.99 33.55
C LYS A 308 -30.66 -135.06 34.59
N ALA A 309 -29.38 -135.38 34.80
CA ALA A 309 -28.93 -136.34 35.81
C ALA A 309 -28.96 -135.71 37.22
N GLU A 310 -28.57 -134.45 37.35
CA GLU A 310 -28.51 -133.74 38.63
C GLU A 310 -29.90 -133.46 39.23
N ALA A 311 -30.90 -133.17 38.39
CA ALA A 311 -32.29 -132.97 38.83
C ALA A 311 -32.97 -134.26 39.36
N LYS A 312 -32.48 -135.44 38.95
CA LYS A 312 -33.00 -136.74 39.42
C LYS A 312 -32.38 -137.11 40.79
N ALA A 313 -31.08 -136.85 40.96
CA ALA A 313 -30.36 -137.06 42.22
C ALA A 313 -30.85 -136.15 43.36
N GLN A 314 -31.19 -134.89 43.06
CA GLN A 314 -31.71 -133.95 44.08
C GLN A 314 -33.12 -134.31 44.59
N LYS A 315 -33.93 -135.01 43.78
CA LYS A 315 -35.28 -135.43 44.18
C LYS A 315 -35.25 -136.64 45.11
N GLU A 316 -34.31 -137.57 44.93
CA GLU A 316 -34.09 -138.71 45.83
C GLU A 316 -33.44 -138.28 47.15
N ALA A 317 -32.48 -137.35 47.10
CA ALA A 317 -31.86 -136.79 48.31
C ALA A 317 -32.89 -136.10 49.23
N LYS A 318 -33.86 -135.36 48.66
CA LYS A 318 -34.95 -134.73 49.44
C LYS A 318 -35.92 -135.72 50.07
N LYS A 319 -36.05 -136.94 49.53
CA LYS A 319 -36.89 -137.99 50.09
C LYS A 319 -36.22 -138.67 51.28
N LEU A 320 -34.91 -138.87 51.21
CA LEU A 320 -34.08 -139.41 52.31
C LEU A 320 -33.92 -138.41 53.47
N GLN A 321 -33.86 -137.10 53.19
CA GLN A 321 -33.75 -136.07 54.23
C GLN A 321 -35.00 -135.98 55.14
N LYS A 322 -36.20 -136.22 54.57
CA LYS A 322 -37.46 -136.23 55.34
C LYS A 322 -37.62 -137.45 56.25
N GLU A 323 -37.00 -138.58 55.94
CA GLU A 323 -37.03 -139.77 56.80
C GLU A 323 -36.02 -139.68 57.94
N VAL A 324 -34.83 -139.11 57.67
CA VAL A 324 -33.81 -138.84 58.70
C VAL A 324 -34.29 -137.82 59.73
N GLU A 325 -35.03 -136.77 59.32
CA GLU A 325 -35.59 -135.79 60.26
C GLU A 325 -36.70 -136.39 61.15
N LYS A 326 -37.41 -137.41 60.64
CA LYS A 326 -38.41 -138.19 61.41
C LYS A 326 -37.74 -139.12 62.43
N ALA A 327 -36.56 -139.66 62.11
CA ALA A 327 -35.76 -140.48 63.02
C ALA A 327 -35.08 -139.64 64.12
N GLN A 328 -34.58 -138.44 63.79
CA GLN A 328 -33.89 -137.58 64.75
C GLN A 328 -34.83 -137.00 65.82
N LYS A 329 -36.08 -136.65 65.46
CA LYS A 329 -37.09 -136.20 66.43
C LYS A 329 -37.51 -137.27 67.45
N ASN A 330 -37.36 -138.56 67.11
CA ASN A 330 -37.64 -139.66 68.04
C ASN A 330 -36.43 -139.99 68.93
N ALA A 331 -35.20 -139.80 68.42
CA ALA A 331 -33.97 -139.96 69.21
C ALA A 331 -33.78 -138.87 70.27
N ASP A 332 -34.03 -137.60 69.92
CA ASP A 332 -33.81 -136.48 70.85
C ASP A 332 -34.81 -136.45 72.02
N LYS A 333 -36.01 -137.04 71.84
CA LYS A 333 -36.98 -137.21 72.93
C LYS A 333 -36.63 -138.37 73.87
N ALA A 334 -36.03 -139.44 73.35
CA ALA A 334 -35.53 -140.55 74.16
C ALA A 334 -34.31 -140.13 75.01
N GLN A 335 -33.43 -139.28 74.47
CA GLN A 335 -32.24 -138.83 75.19
C GLN A 335 -32.54 -137.79 76.29
N LYS A 336 -33.56 -136.93 76.11
CA LYS A 336 -34.03 -136.04 77.19
C LYS A 336 -34.61 -136.79 78.40
N ASN A 337 -35.09 -138.02 78.21
CA ASN A 337 -35.55 -138.90 79.29
C ASN A 337 -34.40 -139.67 79.97
N ALA A 338 -33.28 -139.88 79.28
CA ALA A 338 -32.09 -140.54 79.84
C ALA A 338 -31.22 -139.57 80.67
N GLU A 339 -31.05 -138.32 80.23
CA GLU A 339 -30.15 -137.37 80.90
C GLU A 339 -30.73 -136.82 82.23
N LYS A 340 -32.06 -136.82 82.40
CA LYS A 340 -32.70 -136.53 83.69
C LYS A 340 -32.56 -137.66 84.72
N ALA A 341 -32.35 -138.91 84.28
CA ALA A 341 -32.11 -140.03 85.18
C ALA A 341 -30.63 -140.10 85.63
N GLN A 342 -29.68 -139.68 84.79
CA GLN A 342 -28.25 -139.87 85.07
C GLN A 342 -27.53 -138.68 85.75
N LYS A 343 -28.17 -137.51 85.89
CA LYS A 343 -27.56 -136.34 86.57
C LYS A 343 -28.02 -136.07 88.02
N LYS A 344 -28.83 -136.96 88.62
CA LYS A 344 -29.07 -136.98 90.09
C LYS A 344 -28.99 -138.36 90.74
N ALA A 345 -28.91 -139.45 89.96
CA ALA A 345 -28.56 -140.77 90.45
C ALA A 345 -27.07 -141.03 90.22
N ASN A 346 -26.25 -140.47 91.10
CA ASN A 346 -24.93 -140.98 91.41
C ASN A 346 -23.81 -140.56 90.44
N ILE A 347 -22.80 -139.78 90.87
CA ILE A 347 -22.23 -139.77 92.23
C ILE A 347 -22.26 -141.20 92.81
N ILE A 348 -21.71 -142.11 92.01
CA ILE A 348 -20.95 -143.25 92.48
C ILE A 348 -19.89 -142.59 93.37
N GLN A 349 -20.10 -142.71 94.69
CA GLN A 349 -19.45 -143.74 95.47
C GLN A 349 -17.93 -143.60 95.38
N ASN A 350 -17.38 -142.95 96.40
CA ASN A 350 -16.28 -143.55 97.14
C ASN A 350 -16.86 -144.11 98.46
N ALA A 351 -16.70 -145.43 98.62
CA ALA A 351 -16.47 -146.18 99.86
C ALA A 351 -17.48 -146.18 101.05
N THR A 352 -18.28 -147.26 101.11
CA THR A 352 -18.45 -148.28 102.19
C THR A 352 -17.49 -148.18 103.40
N PRO A 353 -17.79 -148.60 104.67
CA PRO A 353 -18.60 -149.77 105.11
C PRO A 353 -19.39 -149.55 106.45
N PRO A 354 -19.65 -150.54 107.34
CA PRO A 354 -20.50 -151.75 107.28
C PRO A 354 -21.53 -151.80 108.46
N ALA A 355 -22.36 -152.84 108.59
CA ALA A 355 -23.43 -152.88 109.60
C ALA A 355 -23.01 -153.40 110.99
N ALA A 356 -23.39 -152.60 112.02
CA ALA A 356 -23.46 -152.84 113.47
C ALA A 356 -22.10 -153.00 114.17
N PRO A 357 -21.91 -152.57 115.44
CA PRO A 357 -22.47 -153.38 116.55
C PRO A 357 -22.47 -152.72 117.95
N GLN A 358 -23.57 -152.62 118.72
CA GLN A 358 -23.43 -152.05 120.08
C GLN A 358 -22.87 -150.59 120.05
N GLU A 359 -23.30 -149.75 120.98
CA GLU A 359 -22.55 -149.28 122.16
C GLU A 359 -21.10 -148.80 121.94
N ALA A 360 -20.83 -147.62 122.49
CA ALA A 360 -19.50 -147.00 122.69
C ALA A 360 -18.55 -147.93 123.48
N PRO A 361 -17.21 -147.70 123.54
CA PRO A 361 -16.63 -146.65 124.42
C PRO A 361 -15.22 -146.08 123.99
N ALA A 362 -14.73 -145.05 124.72
CA ALA A 362 -13.35 -144.47 124.71
C ALA A 362 -12.39 -145.31 125.63
N PRO A 363 -11.17 -144.91 126.08
CA PRO A 363 -10.10 -143.94 125.71
C PRO A 363 -8.66 -144.60 125.70
N ASN A 364 -7.57 -143.83 125.92
CA ASN A 364 -6.10 -144.14 125.98
C ASN A 364 -5.32 -144.02 124.66
N GLN A 365 -4.25 -143.22 124.55
CA GLN A 365 -3.53 -142.40 125.55
C GLN A 365 -4.02 -140.95 125.64
#